data_AF-A0A0K2RIE4-F1
#
_entry.id   AF-A0A0K2RIE4-F1
#
_cell.length_a   1.000
_cell.length_b   1.000
_cell.length_c   1.000
_cell.angle_alpha   90.00
_cell.angle_beta   90.00
_cell.angle_gamma   90.00
#
_symmetry.space_group_name_H-M   'P 1'
#
loop_
_entity.id
_entity.type
_entity.pdbx_description
1 polymer ?
#
loop_
_entity_poly.entity_id
_entity_poly.type
_entity_poly.pdbx_seq_one_letter_code
_entity_poly.pdbx_strand_id
1 'polypeptide(L)'
;MFLVVIALAAIFAPVLAPHDPLETFIPAQAPDGDHFFGTDRLGRDVFSRLLYGSQSSLMIGLGAVALAIVVGAVLGSLAATSSKAVNEIVMRLMDILMAFPGIALAAVLLAAFGNSVPTIIVAIAIIYTPQLARVVRANVLSQYGEDYVRAERVMGAGRAYILLKHIVRNTAAPVLVFATVMVADAIILEASLSFLGAGVQDPAPSWAT
;
A
#
# COMPACT_ATOMS: atom_id res chain seq x y z
N MET A 1 11.18 13.32 8.11
CA MET A 1 12.26 13.95 7.32
C MET A 1 12.66 13.08 6.12
N PHE A 2 13.10 11.83 6.32
CA PHE A 2 13.50 10.93 5.23
C PHE A 2 12.41 10.70 4.15
N LEU A 3 11.18 10.37 4.55
CA LEU A 3 10.06 10.19 3.61
C LEU A 3 9.73 11.46 2.79
N VAL A 4 9.95 12.64 3.37
CA VAL A 4 9.73 13.91 2.67
C VAL A 4 10.78 14.10 1.57
N VAL A 5 12.04 13.74 1.85
CA VAL A 5 13.11 13.78 0.84
C VAL A 5 12.80 12.82 -0.30
N ILE A 6 12.37 11.60 -0.02
CA ILE A 6 11.98 10.63 -1.05
C ILE A 6 10.79 11.15 -1.88
N ALA A 7 9.77 11.70 -1.23
CA ALA A 7 8.61 12.25 -1.94
C ALA A 7 9.01 13.43 -2.83
N LEU A 8 9.89 14.32 -2.36
CA LEU A 8 10.40 15.42 -3.17
C LEU A 8 11.25 14.91 -4.34
N ALA A 9 12.12 13.93 -4.12
CA ALA A 9 12.90 13.31 -5.18
C ALA A 9 12.01 12.68 -6.26
N ALA A 10 10.91 12.02 -5.87
CA ALA A 10 9.94 11.46 -6.79
C ALA A 10 9.20 12.54 -7.60
N ILE A 11 8.70 13.59 -6.94
CA ILE A 11 7.99 14.69 -7.60
C ILE A 11 8.90 15.44 -8.57
N PHE A 12 10.14 15.71 -8.16
CA PHE A 12 11.13 16.43 -8.96
C PHE A 12 11.96 15.51 -9.87
N ALA A 13 11.62 14.23 -10.01
CA ALA A 13 12.33 13.30 -10.89
C ALA A 13 12.51 13.83 -12.32
N PRO A 14 11.52 14.48 -12.98
CA PRO A 14 11.70 15.02 -14.32
C PRO A 14 12.71 16.17 -14.44
N VAL A 15 13.08 16.79 -13.31
CA VAL A 15 14.06 17.89 -13.26
C VAL A 15 15.41 17.40 -12.72
N LEU A 16 15.39 16.39 -11.85
CA LEU A 16 16.58 15.83 -11.21
C LEU A 16 17.24 14.73 -12.05
N ALA A 17 16.49 14.07 -12.93
CA ALA A 17 17.01 13.03 -13.80
C ALA A 17 17.90 13.64 -14.90
N PRO A 18 19.16 13.19 -15.05
CA PRO A 18 20.06 13.69 -16.09
C PRO A 18 19.62 13.23 -17.49
N HIS A 19 19.04 12.03 -17.60
CA HIS A 19 18.66 11.40 -18.87
C HIS A 19 17.21 10.90 -18.84
N ASP A 20 16.60 10.67 -20.01
CA ASP A 20 15.29 10.01 -20.10
C ASP A 20 15.41 8.55 -19.60
N PRO A 21 14.56 8.08 -18.66
CA PRO A 21 14.63 6.71 -18.12
C PRO A 21 14.43 5.60 -19.18
N LEU A 22 13.92 5.94 -20.36
CA LEU A 22 13.71 5.01 -21.47
C LEU A 22 14.84 5.07 -22.52
N GLU A 23 15.70 6.08 -22.45
CA GLU A 23 16.82 6.24 -23.37
C GLU A 23 17.87 5.14 -23.13
N THR A 24 18.46 4.68 -24.22
CA THR A 24 19.39 3.54 -24.21
C THR A 24 20.76 3.98 -24.73
N PHE A 25 21.77 3.78 -23.90
CA PHE A 25 23.17 4.09 -24.12
C PHE A 25 24.02 2.81 -24.19
N ILE A 26 25.31 2.91 -23.85
CA ILE A 26 26.23 1.77 -23.80
C ILE A 26 25.78 0.83 -22.66
N PRO A 27 25.50 -0.46 -22.93
CA PRO A 27 25.11 -1.41 -21.89
C PRO A 27 26.22 -1.68 -20.86
N ALA A 28 25.82 -1.84 -19.59
CA ALA A 28 26.69 -2.21 -18.47
C ALA A 28 27.93 -1.31 -18.32
N GLN A 29 27.76 0.00 -18.52
CA GLN A 29 28.78 1.01 -18.29
C GLN A 29 28.96 1.24 -16.79
N ALA A 30 30.21 1.30 -16.33
CA ALA A 30 30.52 1.66 -14.95
C ALA A 30 30.14 3.12 -14.67
N PRO A 31 29.89 3.48 -13.39
CA PRO A 31 29.56 4.86 -13.02
C PRO A 31 30.60 5.88 -13.50
N ASP A 32 30.15 6.98 -14.09
CA ASP A 32 30.99 8.09 -14.52
C ASP A 32 30.30 9.46 -14.27
N GLY A 33 30.88 10.53 -14.82
CA GLY A 33 30.37 11.89 -14.63
C GLY A 33 29.06 12.19 -15.36
N ASP A 34 28.67 11.36 -16.33
CA ASP A 34 27.45 11.51 -17.13
C ASP A 34 26.36 10.52 -16.68
N HIS A 35 26.77 9.32 -16.26
CA HIS A 35 25.92 8.28 -15.68
C HIS A 35 26.34 8.03 -14.22
N PHE A 36 25.75 8.78 -13.28
CA PHE A 36 26.17 8.77 -11.88
C PHE A 36 26.18 7.38 -11.23
N PHE A 37 25.25 6.50 -11.63
CA PHE A 37 25.15 5.11 -11.17
C PHE A 37 25.47 4.08 -12.27
N GLY A 38 25.98 4.54 -13.42
CA GLY A 38 26.20 3.70 -14.60
C GLY A 38 24.90 3.33 -15.32
N THR A 39 25.01 2.41 -16.28
CA THR A 39 23.88 1.93 -17.08
C THR A 39 23.54 0.47 -16.78
N ASP A 40 22.27 0.11 -16.96
CA ASP A 40 21.82 -1.27 -16.80
C ASP A 40 22.27 -2.18 -17.96
N ARG A 41 21.86 -3.45 -17.91
CA ARG A 41 22.19 -4.45 -18.94
C ARG A 41 21.60 -4.14 -20.32
N LEU A 42 20.60 -3.27 -20.38
CA LEU A 42 19.99 -2.79 -21.61
C LEU A 42 20.55 -1.44 -22.05
N GLY A 43 21.42 -0.80 -21.25
CA GLY A 43 22.01 0.50 -21.54
C GLY A 43 21.25 1.70 -20.98
N ARG A 44 20.24 1.50 -20.13
CA ARG A 44 19.45 2.60 -19.56
C ARG A 44 20.13 3.18 -18.33
N ASP A 45 20.10 4.51 -18.14
CA ASP A 45 20.73 5.17 -16.99
C ASP A 45 20.06 4.77 -15.66
N VAL A 46 20.85 4.20 -14.74
CA VAL A 46 20.34 3.65 -13.48
C VAL A 46 19.84 4.75 -12.54
N PHE A 47 20.46 5.93 -12.55
CA PHE A 47 20.07 7.02 -11.66
C PHE A 47 18.72 7.63 -12.07
N SER A 48 18.52 7.91 -13.36
CA SER A 48 17.24 8.33 -13.94
C SER A 48 16.14 7.31 -13.68
N ARG A 49 16.40 6.01 -13.88
CA ARG A 49 15.42 4.97 -13.60
C ARG A 49 15.08 4.85 -12.12
N LEU A 50 16.03 5.07 -11.21
CA LEU A 50 15.78 5.09 -9.77
C LEU A 50 14.86 6.25 -9.37
N LEU A 51 15.07 7.45 -9.96
CA LEU A 51 14.23 8.61 -9.69
C LEU A 51 12.81 8.44 -10.25
N TYR A 52 12.66 8.04 -11.50
CA TYR A 52 11.34 7.82 -12.07
C TYR A 52 10.63 6.60 -11.47
N GLY A 53 11.38 5.54 -11.15
CA GLY A 53 10.86 4.35 -10.49
C GLY A 53 10.28 4.63 -9.11
N SER A 54 10.79 5.66 -8.43
CA SER A 54 10.22 6.11 -7.15
C SER A 54 8.77 6.59 -7.27
N GLN A 55 8.38 7.18 -8.41
CA GLN A 55 7.00 7.62 -8.62
C GLN A 55 6.05 6.42 -8.69
N SER A 56 6.39 5.42 -9.51
CA SER A 56 5.60 4.20 -9.70
C SER A 56 5.48 3.42 -8.39
N SER A 57 6.60 3.14 -7.72
CA SER A 57 6.61 2.33 -6.49
C SER A 57 5.94 3.06 -5.31
N LEU A 58 6.09 4.39 -5.17
CA LEU A 58 5.35 5.16 -4.17
C LEU A 58 3.84 5.17 -4.46
N MET A 59 3.45 5.38 -5.72
CA MET A 59 2.05 5.37 -6.12
C MET A 59 1.41 4.02 -5.84
N ILE A 60 2.10 2.92 -6.12
CA ILE A 60 1.62 1.56 -5.83
C ILE A 60 1.54 1.32 -4.32
N GLY A 61 2.62 1.57 -3.57
CA GLY A 61 2.67 1.32 -2.13
C GLY A 61 1.67 2.16 -1.34
N LEU A 62 1.64 3.47 -1.59
CA LEU A 62 0.69 4.38 -0.93
C LEU A 62 -0.74 4.11 -1.38
N GLY A 63 -0.97 3.89 -2.68
CA GLY A 63 -2.30 3.62 -3.23
C GLY A 63 -2.90 2.33 -2.69
N ALA A 64 -2.11 1.26 -2.63
CA ALA A 64 -2.56 -0.03 -2.10
C ALA A 64 -2.91 0.04 -0.62
N VAL A 65 -2.05 0.68 0.18
CA VAL A 65 -2.30 0.84 1.62
C VAL A 65 -3.46 1.79 1.90
N ALA A 66 -3.59 2.89 1.14
CA ALA A 66 -4.74 3.78 1.27
C ALA A 66 -6.06 3.04 0.99
N LEU A 67 -6.11 2.22 -0.06
CA LEU A 67 -7.28 1.40 -0.37
C LEU A 67 -7.53 0.35 0.73
N ALA A 68 -6.48 -0.32 1.22
CA ALA A 68 -6.58 -1.28 2.32
C ALA A 68 -7.05 -0.62 3.64
N ILE A 69 -6.65 0.62 3.92
CA ILE A 69 -7.15 1.40 5.06
C ILE A 69 -8.65 1.62 4.91
N VAL A 70 -9.11 2.06 3.74
CA VAL A 70 -10.54 2.34 3.53
C VAL A 70 -11.36 1.06 3.69
N VAL A 71 -11.00 -0.01 2.98
CA VAL A 71 -11.73 -1.29 3.02
C VAL A 71 -11.62 -1.92 4.40
N GLY A 72 -10.41 -1.99 4.96
CA GLY A 72 -10.16 -2.55 6.28
C GLY A 72 -10.83 -1.76 7.39
N ALA A 73 -10.92 -0.43 7.29
CA ALA A 73 -11.62 0.38 8.28
C ALA A 73 -13.12 0.12 8.26
N VAL A 74 -13.73 -0.01 7.09
CA VAL A 74 -15.14 -0.36 6.94
C VAL A 74 -15.41 -1.75 7.50
N LEU A 75 -14.65 -2.76 7.06
CA LEU A 75 -14.84 -4.16 7.49
C LEU A 75 -14.54 -4.35 8.99
N GLY A 76 -13.45 -3.76 9.49
CA GLY A 76 -13.05 -3.83 10.89
C GLY A 76 -14.04 -3.14 11.82
N SER A 77 -14.53 -1.96 11.44
CA SER A 77 -15.56 -1.24 12.21
C SER A 77 -16.90 -1.99 12.18
N LEU A 78 -17.27 -2.55 11.03
CA LEU A 78 -18.47 -3.38 10.90
C LEU A 78 -18.38 -4.62 11.81
N ALA A 79 -17.25 -5.34 11.78
CA ALA A 79 -17.03 -6.50 12.63
C ALA A 79 -17.04 -6.15 14.13
N ALA A 80 -16.46 -5.00 14.51
CA ALA A 80 -16.40 -4.56 15.91
C ALA A 80 -17.77 -4.14 16.49
N THR A 81 -18.67 -3.59 15.67
CA THR A 81 -19.93 -2.97 16.14
C THR A 81 -21.20 -3.77 15.80
N SER A 82 -21.06 -4.86 15.06
CA SER A 82 -22.18 -5.72 14.64
C SER A 82 -22.39 -6.92 15.56
N SER A 83 -23.39 -7.75 15.22
CA SER A 83 -23.66 -8.99 15.96
C SER A 83 -22.49 -9.98 15.87
N LYS A 84 -22.44 -10.94 16.81
CA LYS A 84 -21.41 -11.99 16.85
C LYS A 84 -21.32 -12.76 15.52
N ALA A 85 -22.44 -12.98 14.83
CA ALA A 85 -22.48 -13.66 13.53
C ALA A 85 -21.81 -12.85 12.42
N VAL A 86 -22.10 -11.54 12.29
CA VAL A 86 -21.46 -10.68 11.29
C VAL A 86 -19.97 -10.58 11.54
N ASN A 87 -19.57 -10.40 12.80
CA ASN A 87 -18.18 -10.42 13.21
C ASN A 87 -17.47 -11.71 12.77
N GLU A 88 -18.06 -12.87 13.08
CA GLU A 88 -17.49 -14.17 12.73
C GLU A 88 -17.33 -14.33 11.22
N ILE A 89 -18.35 -13.96 10.43
CA ILE A 89 -18.29 -14.07 8.96
C ILE A 89 -17.20 -13.17 8.39
N VAL A 90 -17.16 -11.89 8.79
CA VAL A 90 -16.16 -10.94 8.28
C VAL A 90 -14.75 -11.41 8.65
N MET A 91 -14.54 -11.82 9.91
CA MET A 91 -13.22 -12.28 10.35
C MET A 91 -12.81 -13.59 9.68
N ARG A 92 -13.73 -14.53 9.46
CA ARG A 92 -13.45 -15.76 8.70
C ARG A 92 -13.04 -15.49 7.26
N LEU A 93 -13.69 -14.53 6.59
CA LEU A 93 -13.28 -14.14 5.23
C LEU A 93 -11.86 -13.56 5.23
N MET A 94 -11.50 -12.77 6.24
CA MET A 94 -10.14 -12.24 6.41
C MET A 94 -9.13 -13.37 6.68
N ASP A 95 -9.52 -14.37 7.48
CA ASP A 95 -8.68 -15.54 7.79
C ASP A 95 -8.43 -16.40 6.54
N ILE A 96 -9.43 -16.57 5.68
CA ILE A 96 -9.30 -17.26 4.40
C ILE A 96 -8.29 -16.55 3.50
N LEU A 97 -8.36 -15.21 3.38
CA LEU A 97 -7.39 -14.45 2.59
C LEU A 97 -5.96 -14.60 3.13
N MET A 98 -5.79 -14.57 4.46
CA MET A 98 -4.48 -14.73 5.09
C MET A 98 -3.93 -16.15 5.06
N ALA A 99 -4.74 -17.16 4.73
CA ALA A 99 -4.28 -18.53 4.56
C ALA A 99 -3.40 -18.70 3.31
N PHE A 100 -3.54 -17.80 2.32
CA PHE A 100 -2.72 -17.82 1.11
C PHE A 100 -1.41 -17.04 1.34
N PRO A 101 -0.26 -17.53 0.84
CA PRO A 101 0.96 -16.74 0.78
C PRO A 101 0.73 -15.47 -0.05
N GLY A 102 1.08 -14.30 0.49
CA GLY A 102 0.76 -13.00 -0.13
C GLY A 102 1.30 -12.85 -1.56
N ILE A 103 2.55 -13.27 -1.81
CA ILE A 103 3.16 -13.25 -3.15
C ILE A 103 2.40 -14.16 -4.12
N ALA A 104 2.02 -15.36 -3.69
CA ALA A 104 1.30 -16.31 -4.54
C ALA A 104 -0.10 -15.78 -4.90
N LEU A 105 -0.81 -15.23 -3.92
CA LEU A 105 -2.12 -14.61 -4.16
C LEU A 105 -2.00 -13.41 -5.11
N ALA A 106 -0.99 -12.55 -4.92
CA ALA A 106 -0.74 -11.42 -5.82
C ALA A 106 -0.48 -11.89 -7.25
N ALA A 107 0.42 -12.87 -7.44
CA ALA A 107 0.75 -13.40 -8.76
C ALA A 107 -0.47 -13.97 -9.49
N VAL A 108 -1.35 -14.70 -8.79
CA VAL A 108 -2.60 -15.24 -9.37
C VAL A 108 -3.56 -14.12 -9.76
N LEU A 109 -3.72 -13.09 -8.91
CA LEU A 109 -4.58 -11.95 -9.22
C LEU A 109 -4.06 -11.18 -10.43
N LEU A 110 -2.75 -10.96 -10.51
CA LEU A 110 -2.12 -10.25 -11.62
C LEU A 110 -2.17 -11.05 -12.92
N ALA A 111 -1.97 -12.37 -12.86
CA ALA A 111 -2.16 -13.25 -14.01
C ALA A 111 -3.61 -13.27 -14.52
N ALA A 112 -4.59 -13.14 -13.63
CA ALA A 112 -6.01 -13.15 -14.00
C ALA A 112 -6.53 -11.80 -14.52
N PHE A 113 -6.10 -10.69 -13.92
CA PHE A 113 -6.62 -9.34 -14.18
C PHE A 113 -5.66 -8.43 -14.96
N GLY A 114 -4.45 -8.89 -15.26
CA GLY A 114 -3.41 -8.18 -15.99
C GLY A 114 -2.49 -7.32 -15.11
N ASN A 115 -1.34 -6.93 -15.65
CA ASN A 115 -0.25 -6.26 -14.91
C ASN A 115 -0.29 -4.73 -15.04
N SER A 116 -1.46 -4.13 -14.83
CA SER A 116 -1.58 -2.67 -14.81
C SER A 116 -1.35 -2.10 -13.41
N VAL A 117 -0.84 -0.86 -13.30
CA VAL A 117 -0.64 -0.19 -12.00
C VAL A 117 -1.90 -0.22 -11.12
N PRO A 118 -3.11 0.10 -11.63
CA PRO A 118 -4.34 -0.05 -10.84
C PRO A 118 -4.60 -1.49 -10.38
N THR A 119 -4.33 -2.49 -11.23
CA THR A 119 -4.52 -3.90 -10.86
C THR A 119 -3.57 -4.31 -9.74
N ILE A 120 -2.30 -3.87 -9.80
CA ILE A 120 -1.29 -4.11 -8.75
C ILE A 120 -1.73 -3.46 -7.44
N ILE A 121 -2.20 -2.22 -7.48
CA ILE A 121 -2.74 -1.52 -6.30
C ILE A 121 -3.88 -2.32 -5.66
N VAL A 122 -4.85 -2.78 -6.47
CA VAL A 122 -6.00 -3.54 -5.97
C VAL A 122 -5.57 -4.89 -5.42
N ALA A 123 -4.69 -5.62 -6.11
CA ALA A 123 -4.21 -6.92 -5.68
C ALA A 123 -3.49 -6.84 -4.32
N ILE A 124 -2.57 -5.86 -4.18
CA ILE A 124 -1.85 -5.62 -2.93
C ILE A 124 -2.82 -5.15 -1.82
N ALA A 125 -3.79 -4.30 -2.14
CA ALA A 125 -4.79 -3.85 -1.18
C ALA A 125 -5.63 -5.02 -0.63
N ILE A 126 -6.03 -5.97 -1.47
CA ILE A 126 -6.77 -7.18 -1.06
C ILE A 126 -5.95 -8.00 -0.06
N ILE A 127 -4.65 -8.16 -0.31
CA ILE A 127 -3.73 -8.92 0.55
C ILE A 127 -3.58 -8.27 1.93
N TYR A 128 -3.55 -6.94 1.98
CA TYR A 128 -3.32 -6.19 3.21
C TYR A 128 -4.59 -5.81 3.98
N THR A 129 -5.75 -5.86 3.33
CA THR A 129 -7.06 -5.59 3.95
C THR A 129 -7.30 -6.41 5.24
N PRO A 130 -7.02 -7.72 5.31
CA PRO A 130 -7.18 -8.52 6.53
C PRO A 130 -6.45 -7.96 7.76
N GLN A 131 -5.20 -7.52 7.57
CA GLN A 131 -4.34 -7.05 8.65
C GLN A 131 -4.84 -5.69 9.15
N LEU A 132 -5.18 -4.77 8.24
CA LEU A 132 -5.83 -3.50 8.56
C LEU A 132 -7.17 -3.70 9.25
N ALA A 133 -8.02 -4.61 8.75
CA ALA A 133 -9.33 -4.88 9.34
C ALA A 133 -9.21 -5.36 10.79
N ARG A 134 -8.23 -6.23 11.10
CA ARG A 134 -7.95 -6.68 12.47
C ARG A 134 -7.49 -5.55 13.37
N VAL A 135 -6.55 -4.71 12.90
CA VAL A 135 -6.04 -3.57 13.68
C VAL A 135 -7.16 -2.57 13.95
N VAL A 136 -7.94 -2.21 12.94
CA VAL A 136 -9.08 -1.30 13.11
C VAL A 136 -10.11 -1.92 14.06
N ARG A 137 -10.46 -3.19 13.89
CA ARG A 137 -11.42 -3.89 14.75
C ARG A 137 -10.99 -3.84 16.22
N ALA A 138 -9.72 -4.13 16.52
CA ALA A 138 -9.20 -4.10 17.88
C ALA A 138 -9.29 -2.70 18.50
N ASN A 139 -8.92 -1.67 17.73
CA ASN A 139 -8.97 -0.27 18.17
C ASN A 139 -10.41 0.25 18.30
N VAL A 140 -11.32 -0.14 17.41
CA VAL A 140 -12.74 0.22 17.51
C VAL A 140 -13.34 -0.43 18.75
N LEU A 141 -13.07 -1.72 18.99
CA LEU A 141 -13.61 -2.43 20.15
C LEU A 141 -13.16 -1.82 21.48
N SER A 142 -11.89 -1.39 21.58
CA SER A 142 -11.39 -0.71 22.79
C SER A 142 -12.10 0.62 23.01
N GLN A 143 -12.30 1.42 21.96
CA GLN A 143 -12.99 2.69 22.03
C GLN A 143 -14.51 2.55 22.26
N TYR A 144 -15.13 1.47 21.77
CA TYR A 144 -16.59 1.28 21.84
C TYR A 144 -17.12 1.04 23.27
N GLY A 145 -16.23 0.65 24.19
CA GLY A 145 -16.54 0.39 25.60
C GLY A 145 -16.51 1.63 26.50
N GLU A 146 -15.94 2.73 26.02
CA GLU A 146 -15.66 3.96 26.76
C GLU A 146 -16.92 4.77 27.13
N ASP A 147 -16.82 5.56 28.19
CA ASP A 147 -17.95 6.29 28.76
C ASP A 147 -18.52 7.36 27.82
N TYR A 148 -17.67 8.00 27.00
CA TYR A 148 -18.15 8.96 26.00
C TYR A 148 -19.07 8.30 24.97
N VAL A 149 -18.79 7.06 24.57
CA VAL A 149 -19.65 6.31 23.63
C VAL A 149 -20.98 5.95 24.28
N ARG A 150 -20.95 5.58 25.58
CA ARG A 150 -22.18 5.28 26.33
C ARG A 150 -23.05 6.52 26.47
N ALA A 151 -22.46 7.67 26.79
CA ALA A 151 -23.15 8.95 26.87
C ALA A 151 -23.81 9.33 25.53
N GLU A 152 -23.08 9.23 24.42
CA GLU A 152 -23.61 9.50 23.07
C GLU A 152 -24.79 8.58 22.71
N ARG A 153 -24.73 7.28 23.07
CA ARG A 153 -25.88 6.37 22.84
C ARG A 153 -27.11 6.76 23.66
N VAL A 154 -26.93 7.22 24.90
CA VAL A 154 -28.05 7.71 25.74
C VAL A 154 -28.67 8.97 25.14
N MET A 155 -27.86 9.82 24.50
CA MET A 155 -28.34 10.99 23.76
C MET A 155 -29.01 10.64 22.41
N GLY A 156 -29.10 9.35 22.05
CA GLY A 156 -29.76 8.88 20.83
C GLY A 156 -28.89 8.91 19.58
N ALA A 157 -27.57 9.06 19.72
CA ALA A 157 -26.66 9.08 18.58
C ALA A 157 -26.62 7.73 17.84
N GLY A 158 -26.76 7.77 16.51
CA GLY A 158 -26.66 6.57 15.67
C GLY A 158 -25.24 5.98 15.62
N ARG A 159 -25.13 4.67 15.36
CA ARG A 159 -23.85 3.94 15.32
C ARG A 159 -22.85 4.56 14.33
N ALA A 160 -23.30 4.93 13.14
CA ALA A 160 -22.45 5.54 12.11
C ALA A 160 -21.91 6.91 12.55
N TYR A 161 -22.71 7.71 13.24
CA TYR A 161 -22.29 9.01 13.78
C TYR A 161 -21.20 8.85 14.84
N ILE A 162 -21.40 7.93 15.80
CA ILE A 162 -20.40 7.62 16.84
C ILE A 162 -19.08 7.16 16.21
N LEU A 163 -19.16 6.25 15.23
CA LEU A 163 -17.99 5.73 14.53
C LEU A 163 -17.23 6.83 13.80
N LEU A 164 -17.88 7.57 12.91
CA LEU A 164 -17.21 8.55 12.06
C LEU A 164 -16.71 9.77 12.84
N LYS A 165 -17.47 10.26 13.83
CA LYS A 165 -17.16 11.52 14.51
C LYS A 165 -16.19 11.34 15.69
N HIS A 166 -16.31 10.24 16.43
CA HIS A 166 -15.52 10.03 17.64
C HIS A 166 -14.46 8.95 17.46
N ILE A 167 -14.88 7.75 17.03
CA ILE A 167 -13.99 6.59 17.06
C ILE A 167 -12.91 6.68 15.98
N VAL A 168 -13.26 7.02 14.74
CA VAL A 168 -12.28 7.19 13.64
C VAL A 168 -11.17 8.16 14.04
N ARG A 169 -11.51 9.27 14.70
CA ARG A 169 -10.52 10.27 15.15
C ARG A 169 -9.57 9.70 16.21
N ASN A 170 -10.08 8.89 17.13
CA ASN A 170 -9.29 8.28 18.20
C ASN A 170 -8.45 7.09 17.69
N THR A 171 -8.94 6.34 16.70
CA THR A 171 -8.25 5.16 16.16
C THR A 171 -7.35 5.47 14.96
N ALA A 172 -7.44 6.66 14.38
CA ALA A 172 -6.60 7.07 13.25
C ALA A 172 -5.11 7.01 13.58
N ALA A 173 -4.68 7.48 14.75
CA ALA A 173 -3.27 7.50 15.12
C ALA A 173 -2.61 6.10 15.09
N PRO A 174 -3.11 5.09 15.83
CA PRO A 174 -2.51 3.75 15.79
C PRO A 174 -2.65 3.08 14.41
N VAL A 175 -3.75 3.31 13.69
CA VAL A 175 -3.96 2.75 12.35
C VAL A 175 -2.96 3.33 11.34
N LEU A 176 -2.73 4.65 11.38
CA LEU A 176 -1.79 5.32 10.48
C LEU A 176 -0.34 4.93 10.77
N VAL A 177 0.02 4.75 12.05
CA VAL A 177 1.34 4.23 12.42
C VAL A 177 1.55 2.84 11.81
N PHE A 178 0.59 1.93 11.98
CA PHE A 178 0.67 0.59 11.38
C PHE A 178 0.71 0.64 9.85
N ALA A 179 -0.10 1.51 9.24
CA ALA A 179 -0.10 1.71 7.79
C ALA A 179 1.27 2.14 7.24
N THR A 180 2.06 2.92 7.97
CA THR A 180 3.38 3.34 7.50
C THR A 180 4.33 2.16 7.28
N VAL A 181 4.29 1.15 8.16
CA VAL A 181 5.06 -0.10 7.99
C VAL A 181 4.57 -0.86 6.78
N MET A 182 3.25 -0.91 6.60
CA MET A 182 2.65 -1.64 5.49
C MET A 182 2.92 -1.00 4.13
N VAL A 183 3.18 0.31 4.06
CA VAL A 183 3.63 0.95 2.81
C VAL A 183 4.99 0.38 2.41
N ALA A 184 5.90 0.21 3.35
CA ALA A 184 7.19 -0.40 3.08
C ALA A 184 7.03 -1.86 2.62
N ASP A 185 6.20 -2.64 3.31
CA ASP A 185 5.92 -4.02 2.92
C ASP A 185 5.29 -4.11 1.53
N ALA A 186 4.38 -3.19 1.18
CA ALA A 186 3.74 -3.12 -0.13
C ALA A 186 4.72 -2.82 -1.25
N ILE A 187 5.66 -1.92 -1.02
CA ILE A 187 6.74 -1.61 -1.98
C ILE A 187 7.63 -2.84 -2.18
N ILE A 188 8.00 -3.54 -1.09
CA ILE A 188 8.80 -4.77 -1.17
C ILE A 188 8.05 -5.87 -1.93
N LEU A 189 6.74 -5.99 -1.71
CA LEU A 189 5.89 -6.96 -2.41
C LEU A 189 5.78 -6.63 -3.91
N GLU A 190 5.57 -5.37 -4.27
CA GLU A 190 5.60 -4.92 -5.68
C GLU A 190 6.93 -5.26 -6.32
N ALA A 191 8.04 -4.95 -5.66
CA ALA A 191 9.37 -5.24 -6.18
C ALA A 191 9.63 -6.74 -6.35
N SER A 192 9.14 -7.55 -5.40
CA SER A 192 9.22 -9.01 -5.48
C SER A 192 8.42 -9.56 -6.66
N LEU A 193 7.25 -8.98 -6.95
CA LEU A 193 6.44 -9.37 -8.10
C LEU A 193 7.09 -8.96 -9.42
N SER A 194 7.67 -7.76 -9.47
CA SER A 194 8.42 -7.26 -10.63
C SER A 194 9.63 -8.16 -10.93
N PHE A 195 10.38 -8.60 -9.91
CA PHE A 195 11.45 -9.59 -10.06
C PHE A 195 10.96 -10.94 -10.61
N LEU A 196 9.75 -11.36 -10.24
CA LEU A 196 9.11 -12.58 -10.75
C LEU A 196 8.43 -12.40 -12.12
N GLY A 197 8.49 -11.20 -12.71
CA GLY A 197 7.86 -10.87 -14.00
C GLY A 197 6.35 -10.59 -13.92
N ALA A 198 5.76 -10.60 -12.72
CA ALA A 198 4.34 -10.34 -12.49
C ALA A 198 4.04 -8.87 -12.13
N GLY A 199 5.05 -8.06 -11.81
CA GLY A 199 4.89 -6.66 -11.40
C GLY A 199 4.82 -5.67 -12.55
N VAL A 200 5.35 -4.46 -12.33
CA VAL A 200 5.38 -3.41 -13.35
C VAL A 200 6.20 -3.89 -14.55
N GLN A 201 5.61 -3.80 -15.74
CA GLN A 201 6.23 -4.30 -16.97
C GLN A 201 7.13 -3.25 -17.60
N ASP A 202 8.26 -3.71 -18.18
CA ASP A 202 9.07 -2.88 -19.07
C ASP A 202 8.21 -2.29 -20.21
N PRO A 203 8.46 -1.04 -20.64
CA PRO A 203 9.62 -0.21 -20.34
C PRO A 203 9.46 0.69 -19.09
N ALA A 204 8.34 0.59 -18.36
CA ALA A 204 8.06 1.51 -17.26
C ALA A 204 9.04 1.32 -16.08
N PRO A 205 9.67 2.39 -15.58
CA PRO A 205 10.59 2.30 -14.44
C PRO A 205 9.82 2.04 -13.13
N SER A 206 10.35 1.11 -12.34
CA SER A 206 10.00 0.91 -10.92
C SER A 206 11.28 0.69 -10.11
N TRP A 207 11.21 0.69 -8.78
CA TRP A 207 12.41 0.38 -7.98
C TRP A 207 12.93 -1.05 -8.14
N ALA A 208 12.23 -1.89 -8.89
CA ALA A 208 12.60 -3.28 -9.13
C ALA A 208 13.12 -3.55 -10.55
N THR A 209 13.13 -2.54 -11.43
CA THR A 209 13.51 -2.69 -12.85
C THR A 209 14.53 -1.65 -13.27
#